data_AF-A0A828RRK1-F1
#
_entry.id   AF-A0A828RRK1-F1
#
_cell.length_a   1.000
_cell.length_b   1.000
_cell.length_c   1.000
_cell.angle_alpha   90.00
_cell.angle_beta   90.00
_cell.angle_gamma   90.00
#
_symmetry.space_group_name_H-M   'P 1'
#
loop_
_entity.id
_entity.type
_entity.pdbx_description
1 polymer ?
#
loop_
_entity_poly.entity_id
_entity_poly.type
_entity_poly.pdbx_seq_one_letter_code
_entity_poly.pdbx_strand_id
1 'polypeptide(L)' 'MLEKRTELYYQLNLVGQASIPTENEDEDEIEKVRHQEKIEIARNLLDLLDDEVIATKTGLLIDEVYALRNK' A
#
# COMPACT_ATOMS: atom_id res chain seq x y z
N MET A 1 41.56 20.59 -15.58
CA MET A 1 41.19 19.21 -15.98
C MET A 1 40.55 18.39 -14.86
N LEU A 2 40.65 18.78 -13.58
CA LEU A 2 39.90 18.13 -12.48
C LEU A 2 38.45 18.65 -12.36
N GLU A 3 38.23 19.94 -12.57
CA GLU A 3 36.92 20.60 -12.42
C GLU A 3 35.84 20.00 -13.31
N LYS A 4 36.16 19.73 -14.58
CA LYS A 4 35.22 19.10 -15.52
C LYS A 4 34.74 17.73 -15.07
N ARG A 5 35.60 16.94 -14.42
CA ARG A 5 35.24 15.62 -13.89
C ARG A 5 34.32 15.75 -12.67
N THR A 6 34.56 16.76 -11.83
CA THR A 6 33.73 17.08 -10.67
C THR A 6 32.36 17.60 -11.11
N GLU A 7 32.30 18.51 -12.08
CA GLU A 7 31.04 18.99 -12.68
C GLU A 7 30.25 17.86 -13.33
N LEU A 8 30.92 16.96 -14.05
CA LEU A 8 30.28 15.79 -14.65
C LEU A 8 29.64 14.89 -13.59
N TYR A 9 30.29 14.75 -12.42
CA TYR A 9 29.76 13.99 -11.29
C TYR A 9 28.50 14.63 -10.69
N TYR A 10 28.46 15.95 -10.59
CA TYR A 10 27.28 16.68 -10.12
C TYR A 10 26.14 16.65 -11.14
N GLN A 11 26.43 16.80 -12.43
CA GLN A 11 25.42 16.75 -13.49
C GLN A 11 24.80 15.37 -13.66
N LEU A 12 25.60 14.29 -13.55
CA LEU A 12 25.11 12.92 -13.63
C LEU A 12 24.11 12.60 -12.50
N ASN A 13 24.34 13.14 -11.30
CA ASN A 13 23.43 13.02 -10.16
C ASN A 13 22.13 13.81 -10.30
N LEU A 14 22.11 14.88 -11.11
CA LEU A 14 20.90 15.66 -11.41
C LEU A 14 20.03 14.99 -12.47
N VAL A 15 20.64 14.29 -13.44
CA VAL A 15 19.93 13.55 -14.50
C VAL A 15 19.44 12.18 -14.02
N GLY A 16 20.02 11.66 -12.92
CA GLY A 16 19.62 10.42 -12.25
C GLY A 16 18.29 10.47 -11.48
N GLN A 17 17.55 11.58 -11.53
CA GLN A 17 16.15 11.63 -11.09
C GLN A 17 15.19 11.05 -12.18
N ALA A 18 15.58 9.94 -12.80
CA ALA A 18 14.59 8.96 -13.20
C ALA A 18 14.54 7.98 -12.03
N SER A 19 13.56 8.19 -11.15
CA SER A 19 13.26 7.44 -9.95
C SER A 19 13.60 5.96 -10.13
N ILE A 20 14.77 5.55 -9.61
CA ILE A 20 14.98 4.14 -9.30
C ILE A 20 13.97 3.88 -8.17
N PRO A 21 12.92 3.06 -8.38
CA PRO A 21 12.05 2.71 -7.28
C PRO A 21 12.94 2.04 -6.25
N THR A 22 13.14 2.71 -5.13
CA THR A 22 13.69 2.05 -3.95
C THR A 22 12.71 0.94 -3.61
N GLU A 23 13.18 -0.31 -3.64
CA GLU A 23 12.45 -1.58 -3.49
C GLU A 23 11.56 -1.72 -2.23
N ASN A 24 11.34 -0.64 -1.47
CA ASN A 24 10.56 -0.59 -0.24
C ASN A 24 9.25 0.20 -0.37
N GLU A 25 9.00 0.93 -1.47
CA GLU A 25 7.73 1.66 -1.66
C GLU A 25 6.59 0.76 -2.19
N ASP A 26 6.94 -0.32 -2.90
CA ASP A 26 5.97 -1.20 -3.55
C ASP A 26 5.19 -2.09 -2.56
N GLU A 27 5.80 -2.51 -1.45
CA GLU A 27 5.15 -3.40 -0.48
C GLU A 27 4.00 -2.72 0.26
N ASP A 28 4.18 -1.46 0.68
CA ASP A 28 3.15 -0.68 1.37
C ASP A 28 1.96 -0.35 0.45
N GLU A 29 2.21 -0.12 -0.84
CA GLU A 29 1.14 0.10 -1.82
C GLU A 29 0.37 -1.19 -2.13
N ILE A 30 1.07 -2.31 -2.29
CA ILE A 30 0.45 -3.62 -2.50
C ILE A 30 -0.38 -4.03 -1.29
N GLU A 31 0.10 -3.77 -0.07
CA GLU A 31 -0.65 -4.06 1.16
C GLU A 31 -1.92 -3.21 1.26
N LYS A 32 -1.86 -1.91 0.93
CA LYS A 32 -3.04 -1.04 0.88
C LYS A 32 -4.09 -1.52 -0.12
N VAL A 33 -3.66 -1.94 -1.31
CA VAL A 33 -4.57 -2.48 -2.34
C VAL A 33 -5.24 -3.74 -1.84
N ARG A 34 -4.47 -4.70 -1.30
CA ARG A 34 -5.01 -5.94 -0.74
C ARG A 34 -5.94 -5.69 0.45
N HIS A 35 -5.64 -4.71 1.29
CA HIS A 35 -6.48 -4.33 2.41
C HIS A 35 -7.80 -3.71 1.93
N GLN A 36 -7.75 -2.86 0.89
CA GLN A 36 -8.94 -2.27 0.29
C GLN A 36 -9.87 -3.32 -0.33
N GLU A 37 -9.33 -4.33 -1.02
CA GLU A 37 -10.11 -5.45 -1.55
C GLU A 37 -10.81 -6.25 -0.44
N LYS A 38 -10.12 -6.50 0.68
CA LYS A 38 -10.73 -7.18 1.84
C LYS A 38 -11.91 -6.39 2.40
N ILE A 39 -11.80 -5.07 2.48
CA ILE A 39 -12.88 -4.19 2.94
C ILE A 39 -14.09 -4.27 2.01
N GLU A 40 -13.89 -4.26 0.69
CA GLU A 40 -15.00 -4.38 -0.26
C GLU A 40 -15.72 -5.73 -0.14
N ILE A 41 -14.96 -6.82 -0.01
CA ILE A 41 -15.52 -8.14 0.21
C ILE A 41 -16.30 -8.16 1.54
N ALA A 42 -15.74 -7.61 2.62
CA ALA A 42 -16.42 -7.54 3.91
C ALA A 42 -17.74 -6.78 3.82
N ARG A 43 -17.79 -5.64 3.10
CA ARG A 43 -19.02 -4.86 2.90
C ARG A 43 -20.12 -5.65 2.22
N ASN A 44 -19.77 -6.44 1.20
CA ASN A 44 -20.74 -7.28 0.49
C ASN A 44 -21.27 -8.42 1.38
N LEU A 45 -20.52 -8.81 2.41
CA LEU A 45 -20.88 -9.91 3.32
C LEU A 45 -21.63 -9.44 4.58
N LEU A 46 -21.57 -8.15 4.95
CA LEU A 46 -22.17 -7.60 6.17
C LEU A 46 -23.68 -7.87 6.29
N ASP A 47 -24.39 -7.86 5.16
CA ASP A 47 -25.84 -8.11 5.11
C ASP A 47 -26.20 -9.59 5.23
N LEU A 48 -25.22 -10.49 5.05
CA LEU A 48 -25.45 -11.94 4.94
C LEU A 48 -24.85 -12.73 6.10
N LEU A 49 -23.80 -12.23 6.74
CA LEU A 49 -22.99 -12.96 7.71
C LEU A 49 -22.77 -12.14 8.99
N ASP A 50 -22.48 -12.88 10.06
CA ASP A 50 -22.04 -12.32 11.34
C ASP A 50 -20.60 -11.80 11.26
N ASP A 51 -20.30 -10.79 12.07
CA ASP A 51 -19.04 -10.06 12.03
C ASP A 51 -17.83 -10.99 12.31
N GLU A 52 -17.99 -11.99 13.19
CA GLU A 52 -16.95 -13.01 13.49
C GLU A 52 -16.59 -13.86 12.26
N VAL A 53 -17.59 -14.22 11.46
CA VAL A 53 -17.41 -15.02 10.25
C VAL A 53 -16.74 -14.17 9.18
N ILE A 54 -17.16 -12.92 9.04
CA ILE A 54 -16.58 -11.97 8.08
C ILE A 54 -15.11 -11.71 8.40
N ALA A 55 -14.77 -11.45 9.68
CA ALA A 55 -13.39 -11.26 10.12
C ALA A 55 -12.52 -12.48 9.78
N THR A 56 -13.02 -13.68 10.09
CA THR A 56 -12.31 -14.94 9.80
C THR A 56 -12.09 -15.18 8.30
N LYS A 57 -13.08 -14.86 7.45
CA LYS A 57 -13.03 -15.13 6.00
C LYS A 57 -12.27 -14.07 5.20
N THR A 58 -12.29 -12.83 5.65
CA THR A 58 -11.60 -11.71 4.97
C THR A 58 -10.19 -11.49 5.52
N GLY A 59 -9.90 -12.00 6.72
CA GLY A 59 -8.64 -11.74 7.41
C GLY A 59 -8.52 -10.27 7.82
N LEU A 60 -9.65 -9.63 8.11
CA LEU A 60 -9.75 -8.34 8.79
C LEU A 60 -9.86 -8.57 10.30
N LEU A 61 -9.48 -7.56 11.09
CA LEU A 61 -9.74 -7.57 12.52
C LEU A 61 -11.24 -7.40 12.78
N ILE A 62 -11.73 -8.01 13.86
CA ILE A 62 -13.14 -7.93 14.23
C ILE A 62 -13.58 -6.48 14.45
N ASP A 63 -12.71 -5.65 15.02
CA ASP A 63 -12.95 -4.22 15.25
C ASP A 63 -13.12 -3.43 13.94
N GLU A 64 -12.39 -3.81 12.89
CA GLU A 64 -12.53 -3.21 11.55
C GLU A 64 -13.88 -3.57 10.94
N VAL A 65 -14.33 -4.81 11.11
CA VAL A 65 -15.65 -5.26 10.64
C VAL A 65 -16.77 -4.54 11.41
N TYR A 66 -16.65 -4.38 12.73
CA TYR A 66 -17.59 -3.59 13.53
C TYR A 66 -17.64 -2.12 13.09
N ALA A 67 -16.49 -1.53 12.76
CA ALA A 67 -16.43 -0.17 12.24
C ALA A 67 -17.11 -0.04 10.88
N LEU A 68 -17.06 -1.08 10.03
CA LEU A 68 -17.74 -1.10 8.74
C LEU A 68 -19.27 -1.16 8.89
N ARG A 69 -19.80 -1.83 9.92
CA ARG A 69 -21.25 -1.94 10.16
C ARG A 69 -21.86 -0.67 10.77
N ASN A 70 -21.08 0.08 11.56
CA ASN A 70 -21.53 1.27 12.28
C ASN A 70 -21.24 2.60 11.56
N LYS A 71 -20.89 2.55 10.27
CA LYS A 71 -20.55 3.72 9.45
C LYS A 71 -21.73 4.17 8.61
#